data_AF-A0A1C6GY10-F1
#
_entry.id   AF-A0A1C6GY10-F1
#
_cell.length_a   1.000
_cell.length_b   1.000
_cell.length_c   1.000
_cell.angle_alpha   90.00
_cell.angle_beta   90.00
_cell.angle_gamma   90.00
#
_symmetry.space_group_name_H-M   'P 1'
#
loop_
_entity.id
_entity.type
_entity.pdbx_description
1 polymer ?
#
loop_
_entity_poly.entity_id
_entity_poly.type
_entity_poly.pdbx_seq_one_letter_code
_entity_poly.pdbx_strand_id
1 'polypeptide(L)'
;MIKRILYLFLSLLLALSLVGCAKTEDEQKQIMKAAIIHFNEINYKTEKNMNQMMETFDNKGSNPEVWLDLDNIKNNFNSYKKEVDSIKIDDGLSQPRKDTLERLKKSYSLGIGGLIIFTESLQEIVKDGKLSNPYKSKDSVKTWGENLGTGYETLKSLGKEYDVKISATPQYTPKNFPANCQAKCNFLE
;
A
#
# COMPACT_ATOMS: atom_id res chain seq x y z
N MET A 1 41.02 19.43 36.11
CA MET A 1 39.56 19.40 36.38
C MET A 1 38.75 20.02 35.23
N ILE A 2 39.14 21.19 34.71
CA ILE A 2 38.46 21.92 33.61
C ILE A 2 38.28 21.09 32.31
N LYS A 3 39.28 20.30 31.89
CA LYS A 3 39.19 19.47 30.67
C LYS A 3 38.08 18.39 30.73
N ARG A 4 37.77 17.83 31.90
CA ARG A 4 36.71 16.81 32.05
C ARG A 4 35.30 17.42 31.98
N ILE A 5 35.14 18.65 32.49
CA ILE A 5 33.87 19.39 32.42
C ILE A 5 33.57 19.79 30.98
N LEU A 6 34.59 20.22 30.22
CA LEU A 6 34.44 20.59 28.81
C LEU A 6 34.00 19.40 27.94
N TYR A 7 34.55 18.20 28.19
CA TYR A 7 34.14 16.98 27.47
C TYR A 7 32.70 16.57 27.75
N LEU A 8 32.26 16.67 29.01
CA LEU A 8 30.86 16.41 29.39
C LEU A 8 29.90 17.43 28.78
N PHE A 9 30.30 18.70 28.68
CA PHE A 9 29.50 19.73 28.03
C PHE A 9 29.42 19.52 26.52
N LEU A 10 30.53 19.13 25.88
CA LEU A 10 30.57 18.84 24.45
C LEU A 10 29.78 17.58 24.08
N SER A 11 29.81 16.54 24.92
CA SER A 11 29.01 15.33 24.70
C SER A 11 27.53 15.58 24.98
N LEU A 12 27.19 16.45 25.93
CA LEU A 12 25.81 16.89 26.16
C LEU A 12 25.30 17.76 25.00
N LEU A 13 26.12 18.66 24.46
CA LEU A 13 25.81 19.46 23.27
C LEU A 13 25.70 18.60 22.01
N LEU A 14 26.54 17.58 21.85
CA LEU A 14 26.41 16.60 20.76
C LEU A 14 25.14 15.76 20.92
N ALA A 15 24.84 15.30 22.13
CA ALA A 15 23.60 14.59 22.43
C ALA A 15 22.37 15.47 22.16
N LEU A 16 22.40 16.75 22.54
CA LEU A 16 21.35 17.73 22.26
C LEU A 16 21.26 18.10 20.77
N SER A 17 22.37 18.10 20.02
CA SER A 17 22.38 18.33 18.57
C SER A 17 21.92 17.13 17.75
N LEU A 18 21.97 15.92 18.32
CA LEU A 18 21.46 14.68 17.72
C LEU A 18 19.97 14.46 18.01
N VAL A 19 19.40 15.17 18.99
CA VAL A 19 17.96 15.34 19.09
C VAL A 19 17.54 16.40 18.08
N GLY A 20 17.54 16.05 16.78
CA GLY A 20 16.73 16.80 15.82
C GLY A 20 15.33 16.92 16.43
N CYS A 21 14.84 18.15 16.62
CA CYS A 21 13.71 18.48 17.50
C CYS A 21 12.58 17.46 17.37
N ALA A 22 12.56 16.47 18.27
CA ALA A 22 11.52 15.47 18.29
C ALA A 22 10.22 16.22 18.55
N LYS A 23 9.23 16.00 17.68
CA LYS A 23 7.93 16.62 17.86
C LYS A 23 7.33 16.14 19.17
N THR A 24 6.52 16.98 19.79
CA THR A 24 5.76 16.60 20.98
C THR A 24 4.88 15.38 20.69
N GLU A 25 4.50 14.67 21.74
CA GLU A 25 3.67 13.46 21.59
C GLU A 25 2.34 13.76 20.85
N ASP A 26 1.75 14.92 21.10
CA ASP A 26 0.51 15.34 20.43
C ASP A 26 0.74 15.66 18.95
N GLU A 27 1.83 16.36 18.61
CA GLU A 27 2.20 16.60 17.21
C GLU A 27 2.48 15.29 16.45
N GLN A 28 3.19 14.35 17.08
CA GLN A 28 3.44 13.03 16.49
C GLN A 28 2.12 12.27 16.27
N LYS A 29 1.17 12.32 17.22
CA LYS A 29 -0.16 11.73 17.05
C LYS A 29 -0.93 12.33 15.89
N GLN A 30 -0.88 13.65 15.69
CA GLN A 30 -1.55 14.29 14.57
C GLN A 30 -0.93 13.89 13.22
N ILE A 31 0.40 13.79 13.15
CA ILE A 31 1.10 13.30 11.97
C ILE A 31 0.70 11.85 11.65
N MET A 32 0.66 10.98 12.67
CA MET A 32 0.22 9.60 12.51
C MET A 32 -1.22 9.52 12.02
N LYS A 33 -2.16 10.29 12.61
CA LYS A 33 -3.55 10.36 12.14
C LYS A 33 -3.65 10.77 10.68
N ALA A 34 -2.93 11.82 10.26
CA ALA A 34 -2.92 12.27 8.89
C ALA A 34 -2.39 11.20 7.92
N ALA A 35 -1.29 10.52 8.29
CA ALA A 35 -0.74 9.43 7.49
C ALA A 35 -1.73 8.26 7.36
N ILE A 36 -2.38 7.87 8.46
CA ILE A 36 -3.38 6.79 8.49
C ILE A 36 -4.57 7.12 7.58
N ILE A 37 -5.09 8.36 7.66
CA ILE A 37 -6.18 8.82 6.79
C ILE A 37 -5.76 8.71 5.32
N HIS A 38 -4.56 9.19 4.98
CA HIS A 38 -4.06 9.15 3.61
C HIS A 38 -3.89 7.71 3.09
N PHE A 39 -3.31 6.81 3.88
CA PHE A 39 -3.22 5.40 3.53
C PHE A 39 -4.59 4.73 3.41
N ASN A 40 -5.56 5.10 4.23
CA ASN A 40 -6.94 4.60 4.13
C ASN A 40 -7.63 5.04 2.84
N GLU A 41 -7.42 6.27 2.39
CA GLU A 41 -7.91 6.72 1.08
C GLU A 41 -7.28 5.95 -0.07
N ILE A 42 -5.98 5.70 -0.01
CA ILE A 42 -5.26 4.88 -1.01
C ILE A 42 -5.79 3.44 -0.99
N ASN A 43 -5.99 2.87 0.20
CA ASN A 43 -6.57 1.53 0.36
C ASN A 43 -7.93 1.44 -0.33
N TYR A 44 -8.83 2.36 0.00
CA TYR A 44 -10.17 2.40 -0.57
C TYR A 44 -10.15 2.53 -2.11
N LYS A 45 -9.33 3.45 -2.64
CA LYS A 45 -9.15 3.64 -4.08
C LYS A 45 -8.61 2.37 -4.76
N THR A 46 -7.67 1.68 -4.10
CA THR A 46 -7.05 0.44 -4.59
C THR A 46 -8.04 -0.71 -4.63
N GLU A 47 -8.77 -0.96 -3.55
CA GLU A 47 -9.77 -2.03 -3.50
C GLU A 47 -10.92 -1.79 -4.50
N LYS A 48 -11.38 -0.55 -4.63
CA LYS A 48 -12.40 -0.18 -5.61
C LYS A 48 -11.95 -0.51 -7.04
N ASN A 49 -10.74 -0.13 -7.43
CA ASN A 49 -10.21 -0.44 -8.76
C ASN A 49 -9.90 -1.92 -8.93
N MET A 50 -9.55 -2.64 -7.84
CA MET A 50 -9.40 -4.09 -7.88
C MET A 50 -10.73 -4.78 -8.19
N ASN A 51 -11.82 -4.37 -7.54
CA ASN A 51 -13.16 -4.87 -7.86
C ASN A 51 -13.55 -4.58 -9.32
N GLN A 52 -13.33 -3.35 -9.77
CA GLN A 52 -13.60 -2.96 -11.17
C GLN A 52 -12.76 -3.78 -12.15
N MET A 53 -11.48 -4.02 -11.86
CA MET A 53 -10.60 -4.86 -12.69
C MET A 53 -11.18 -6.27 -12.87
N MET A 54 -11.62 -6.89 -11.77
CA MET A 54 -12.16 -8.24 -11.78
C MET A 54 -13.49 -8.30 -12.54
N GLU A 55 -14.39 -7.34 -12.29
CA GLU A 55 -15.68 -7.22 -12.97
C GLU A 55 -15.50 -6.99 -14.49
N THR A 56 -14.63 -6.05 -14.87
CA THR A 56 -14.29 -5.77 -16.27
C THR A 56 -13.79 -7.03 -16.98
N PHE A 57 -12.90 -7.80 -16.35
CA PHE A 57 -12.37 -9.02 -16.96
C PHE A 57 -13.39 -10.18 -17.01
N ASP A 58 -14.25 -10.31 -16.02
CA ASP A 58 -15.33 -11.29 -16.03
C ASP A 58 -16.30 -11.04 -17.19
N ASN A 59 -16.57 -9.77 -17.50
CA ASN A 59 -17.48 -9.35 -18.57
C ASN A 59 -16.79 -9.17 -19.94
N LYS A 60 -15.54 -9.64 -20.12
CA LYS A 60 -14.78 -9.46 -21.38
C LYS A 60 -15.47 -9.99 -22.64
N GLY A 61 -16.33 -11.02 -22.51
CA GLY A 61 -17.05 -11.61 -23.64
C GLY A 61 -18.22 -10.75 -24.13
N SER A 62 -18.69 -9.82 -23.33
CA SER A 62 -19.78 -8.88 -23.64
C SER A 62 -19.34 -7.42 -23.68
N ASN A 63 -18.08 -7.12 -23.32
CA ASN A 63 -17.51 -5.77 -23.33
C ASN A 63 -16.44 -5.63 -24.43
N PRO A 64 -16.72 -4.92 -25.54
CA PRO A 64 -15.74 -4.68 -26.60
C PRO A 64 -14.59 -3.74 -26.18
N GLU A 65 -14.76 -2.96 -25.10
CA GLU A 65 -13.79 -1.99 -24.60
C GLU A 65 -12.94 -2.52 -23.44
N VAL A 66 -13.06 -3.81 -23.11
CA VAL A 66 -12.40 -4.44 -21.96
C VAL A 66 -10.89 -4.16 -21.90
N TRP A 67 -10.19 -4.12 -23.04
CA TRP A 67 -8.76 -3.84 -23.07
C TRP A 67 -8.44 -2.40 -22.60
N LEU A 68 -9.26 -1.43 -23.05
CA LEU A 68 -9.12 -0.01 -22.71
C LEU A 68 -9.50 0.23 -21.24
N ASP A 69 -10.56 -0.40 -20.76
CA ASP A 69 -10.96 -0.33 -19.35
C ASP A 69 -9.86 -0.85 -18.43
N LEU A 70 -9.26 -2.00 -18.77
CA LEU A 70 -8.11 -2.53 -18.04
C LEU A 70 -6.90 -1.60 -18.12
N ASP A 71 -6.69 -0.89 -19.24
CA ASP A 71 -5.60 0.10 -19.35
C ASP A 71 -5.81 1.29 -18.41
N ASN A 72 -7.04 1.81 -18.37
CA ASN A 72 -7.42 2.90 -17.47
C ASN A 72 -7.24 2.51 -16.00
N ILE A 73 -7.66 1.29 -15.64
CA ILE A 73 -7.48 0.74 -14.28
C ILE A 73 -5.99 0.59 -13.94
N LYS A 74 -5.17 0.09 -14.87
CA LYS A 74 -3.72 0.01 -14.70
C LYS A 74 -3.10 1.39 -14.49
N ASN A 75 -3.55 2.40 -15.23
CA ASN A 75 -3.09 3.79 -15.09
C ASN A 75 -3.47 4.40 -13.73
N ASN A 76 -4.63 4.03 -13.19
CA ASN A 76 -5.03 4.36 -11.82
C ASN A 76 -4.08 3.74 -10.80
N PHE A 77 -3.79 2.44 -10.90
CA PHE A 77 -2.83 1.77 -10.01
C PHE A 77 -1.43 2.39 -10.09
N ASN A 78 -0.95 2.72 -11.29
CA ASN A 78 0.31 3.45 -11.47
C ASN A 78 0.30 4.80 -10.72
N SER A 79 -0.81 5.52 -10.76
CA SER A 79 -0.96 6.80 -10.05
C SER A 79 -0.97 6.60 -8.54
N TYR A 80 -1.68 5.58 -8.02
CA TYR A 80 -1.70 5.28 -6.58
C TYR A 80 -0.34 4.82 -6.07
N LYS A 81 0.40 4.03 -6.86
CA LYS A 81 1.76 3.63 -6.51
C LYS A 81 2.68 4.85 -6.38
N LYS A 82 2.61 5.77 -7.35
CA LYS A 82 3.37 7.04 -7.28
C LYS A 82 2.98 7.87 -6.07
N GLU A 83 1.68 7.93 -5.75
CA GLU A 83 1.16 8.60 -4.56
C GLU A 83 1.82 8.01 -3.30
N VAL A 84 1.77 6.68 -3.12
CA VAL A 84 2.42 5.97 -1.99
C VAL A 84 3.92 6.22 -1.95
N ASP A 85 4.63 6.05 -3.07
CA ASP A 85 6.08 6.21 -3.14
C ASP A 85 6.52 7.64 -2.77
N SER A 86 5.67 8.63 -3.05
CA SER A 86 5.90 10.05 -2.75
C SER A 86 5.65 10.44 -1.29
N ILE A 87 4.97 9.58 -0.50
CA ILE A 87 4.72 9.85 0.93
C ILE A 87 6.06 10.03 1.65
N LYS A 88 6.25 11.21 2.24
CA LYS A 88 7.41 11.53 3.08
C LYS A 88 7.08 11.22 4.53
N ILE A 89 7.97 10.49 5.20
CA ILE A 89 7.84 10.18 6.62
C ILE A 89 8.56 11.27 7.40
N ASP A 90 7.83 11.86 8.36
CA ASP A 90 8.28 13.04 9.07
C ASP A 90 9.44 12.74 10.02
N ASP A 91 10.51 13.52 9.91
CA ASP A 91 11.73 13.31 10.70
C ASP A 91 11.55 13.54 12.20
N GLY A 92 10.51 14.27 12.60
CA GLY A 92 10.17 14.54 14.00
C GLY A 92 9.41 13.40 14.69
N LEU A 93 9.07 12.32 13.97
CA LEU A 93 8.48 11.12 14.57
C LEU A 93 9.51 10.29 15.35
N SER A 94 9.05 9.57 16.37
CA SER A 94 9.86 8.54 17.03
C SER A 94 10.25 7.42 16.05
N GLN A 95 11.40 6.78 16.26
CA GLN A 95 11.87 5.72 15.38
C GLN A 95 10.84 4.58 15.19
N PRO A 96 10.15 4.08 16.24
CA PRO A 96 9.12 3.05 16.05
C PRO A 96 7.97 3.46 15.13
N ARG A 97 7.57 4.75 15.17
CA ARG A 97 6.53 5.30 14.28
C ARG A 97 7.03 5.40 12.84
N LYS A 98 8.27 5.88 12.65
CA LYS A 98 8.92 5.90 11.32
C LYS A 98 8.99 4.51 10.71
N ASP A 99 9.49 3.53 11.47
CA ASP A 99 9.62 2.15 11.00
C ASP A 99 8.26 1.56 10.61
N THR A 100 7.21 1.90 11.37
CA THR A 100 5.85 1.44 11.08
C THR A 100 5.29 2.04 9.79
N LEU A 101 5.45 3.36 9.59
CA LEU A 101 5.03 4.01 8.36
C LEU A 101 5.85 3.54 7.14
N GLU A 102 7.15 3.28 7.30
CA GLU A 102 8.00 2.74 6.23
C GLU A 102 7.55 1.34 5.81
N ARG A 103 7.23 0.47 6.79
CA ARG A 103 6.67 -0.85 6.49
C ARG A 103 5.33 -0.73 5.76
N LEU A 104 4.45 0.14 6.23
CA LEU A 104 3.14 0.37 5.61
C LEU A 104 3.28 0.87 4.17
N LYS A 105 4.12 1.89 3.95
CA LYS A 105 4.47 2.43 2.63
C LYS A 105 5.00 1.34 1.70
N LYS A 106 5.95 0.53 2.17
CA LYS A 106 6.53 -0.57 1.40
C LYS A 106 5.48 -1.62 1.02
N SER A 107 4.64 -2.02 1.97
CA SER A 107 3.54 -2.96 1.73
C SER A 107 2.59 -2.46 0.64
N TYR A 108 2.09 -1.22 0.73
CA TYR A 108 1.21 -0.68 -0.32
C TYR A 108 1.93 -0.51 -1.66
N SER A 109 3.18 -0.05 -1.68
CA SER A 109 3.94 0.13 -2.92
C SER A 109 4.17 -1.18 -3.66
N LEU A 110 4.59 -2.23 -2.95
CA LEU A 110 4.76 -3.57 -3.51
C LEU A 110 3.42 -4.20 -3.90
N GLY A 111 2.41 -4.01 -3.06
CA GLY A 111 1.07 -4.52 -3.28
C GLY A 111 0.44 -3.99 -4.57
N ILE A 112 0.42 -2.67 -4.74
CA ILE A 112 -0.07 -1.99 -5.94
C ILE A 112 0.81 -2.33 -7.15
N GLY A 113 2.13 -2.48 -6.97
CA GLY A 113 3.04 -2.97 -8.01
C GLY A 113 2.63 -4.35 -8.56
N GLY A 114 2.24 -5.27 -7.68
CA GLY A 114 1.70 -6.57 -8.07
C GLY A 114 0.38 -6.46 -8.84
N LEU A 115 -0.52 -5.55 -8.45
CA LEU A 115 -1.77 -5.30 -9.17
C LEU A 115 -1.55 -4.76 -10.59
N ILE A 116 -0.56 -3.87 -10.79
CA ILE A 116 -0.20 -3.37 -12.13
C ILE A 116 0.19 -4.52 -13.04
N ILE A 117 1.13 -5.36 -12.60
CA ILE A 117 1.60 -6.54 -13.36
C ILE A 117 0.45 -7.51 -13.63
N PHE A 118 -0.42 -7.70 -12.64
CA PHE A 118 -1.57 -8.56 -12.79
C PHE A 118 -2.57 -8.01 -13.83
N THR A 119 -2.83 -6.70 -13.81
CA THR A 119 -3.68 -6.03 -14.81
C THR A 119 -3.10 -6.17 -16.22
N GLU A 120 -1.79 -6.00 -16.39
CA GLU A 120 -1.09 -6.26 -17.66
C GLU A 120 -1.33 -7.70 -18.14
N SER A 121 -1.27 -8.67 -17.23
CA SER A 121 -1.51 -10.09 -17.55
C SER A 121 -2.95 -10.31 -18.04
N LEU A 122 -3.94 -9.63 -17.46
CA LEU A 122 -5.32 -9.67 -17.94
C LEU A 122 -5.46 -9.05 -19.34
N GLN A 123 -4.77 -7.94 -19.61
CA GLN A 123 -4.74 -7.31 -20.94
C GLN A 123 -4.12 -8.24 -22.00
N GLU A 124 -3.05 -8.99 -21.66
CA GLU A 124 -2.48 -10.03 -22.53
C GLU A 124 -3.51 -11.12 -22.86
N ILE A 125 -4.22 -11.64 -21.86
CA ILE A 125 -5.26 -12.66 -22.09
C ILE A 125 -6.37 -12.13 -22.98
N VAL A 126 -6.82 -10.89 -22.77
CA VAL A 126 -7.83 -10.25 -23.61
C VAL A 126 -7.36 -10.14 -25.06
N LYS A 127 -6.10 -9.77 -25.28
CA LYS A 127 -5.55 -9.52 -26.61
C LYS A 127 -5.21 -10.80 -27.36
N ASP A 128 -4.51 -11.72 -26.71
CA ASP A 128 -3.85 -12.87 -27.33
C ASP A 128 -4.52 -14.21 -26.95
N GLY A 129 -5.53 -14.19 -26.09
CA GLY A 129 -6.23 -15.38 -25.58
C GLY A 129 -5.42 -16.22 -24.59
N LYS A 130 -4.17 -15.83 -24.30
CA LYS A 130 -3.23 -16.55 -23.42
C LYS A 130 -2.20 -15.62 -22.80
N LEU A 131 -1.58 -16.07 -21.71
CA LEU A 131 -0.45 -15.39 -21.10
C LEU A 131 0.86 -15.71 -21.80
N SER A 132 1.70 -14.70 -22.00
CA SER A 132 3.09 -14.89 -22.47
C SER A 132 3.97 -15.50 -21.37
N ASN A 133 3.75 -15.10 -20.10
CA ASN A 133 4.48 -15.58 -18.94
C ASN A 133 3.54 -15.84 -17.74
N PRO A 134 3.03 -17.07 -17.59
CA PRO A 134 2.16 -17.45 -16.48
C PRO A 134 2.81 -17.31 -15.09
N TYR A 135 4.14 -17.45 -14.99
CA TYR A 135 4.85 -17.33 -13.71
C TYR A 135 4.86 -15.88 -13.21
N LYS A 136 5.09 -14.91 -14.10
CA LYS A 136 5.02 -13.47 -13.76
C LYS A 136 3.65 -13.11 -13.18
N SER A 137 2.57 -13.61 -13.78
CA SER A 137 1.20 -13.39 -13.30
C SER A 137 0.94 -14.06 -11.95
N LYS A 138 1.39 -15.31 -11.76
CA LYS A 138 1.24 -16.01 -10.48
C LYS A 138 2.00 -15.31 -9.34
N ASP A 139 3.23 -14.89 -9.61
CA ASP A 139 4.08 -14.19 -8.63
C ASP A 139 3.51 -12.81 -8.29
N SER A 140 2.89 -12.12 -9.26
CA SER A 140 2.21 -10.86 -8.99
C SER A 140 0.97 -11.04 -8.12
N VAL A 141 0.18 -12.11 -8.32
CA VAL A 141 -0.94 -12.45 -7.43
C VAL A 141 -0.50 -12.68 -6.00
N LYS A 142 0.58 -13.45 -5.83
CA LYS A 142 1.17 -13.67 -4.50
C LYS A 142 1.62 -12.34 -3.89
N THR A 143 2.34 -11.53 -4.67
CA THR A 143 2.91 -10.26 -4.22
C THR A 143 1.83 -9.29 -3.78
N TRP A 144 0.79 -9.05 -4.59
CA TRP A 144 -0.24 -8.11 -4.20
C TRP A 144 -1.07 -8.62 -3.03
N GLY A 145 -1.42 -9.91 -3.00
CA GLY A 145 -2.18 -10.50 -1.91
C GLY A 145 -1.48 -10.40 -0.55
N GLU A 146 -0.22 -10.84 -0.47
CA GLU A 146 0.56 -10.81 0.78
C GLU A 146 0.81 -9.37 1.26
N ASN A 147 1.18 -8.46 0.35
CA ASN A 147 1.56 -7.11 0.72
C ASN A 147 0.36 -6.21 1.03
N LEU A 148 -0.73 -6.29 0.26
CA LEU A 148 -1.94 -5.52 0.55
C LEU A 148 -2.64 -6.04 1.81
N GLY A 149 -2.69 -7.36 2.02
CA GLY A 149 -3.23 -7.94 3.27
C GLY A 149 -2.44 -7.50 4.50
N THR A 150 -1.10 -7.58 4.45
CA THR A 150 -0.23 -7.11 5.54
C THR A 150 -0.37 -5.59 5.77
N GLY A 151 -0.44 -4.82 4.69
CA GLY A 151 -0.63 -3.37 4.74
C GLY A 151 -1.95 -2.99 5.38
N TYR A 152 -3.04 -3.65 4.99
CA TYR A 152 -4.37 -3.42 5.53
C TYR A 152 -4.48 -3.76 7.02
N GLU A 153 -3.95 -4.90 7.46
CA GLU A 153 -3.98 -5.25 8.89
C GLU A 153 -3.15 -4.28 9.74
N THR A 154 -2.00 -3.82 9.21
CA THR A 154 -1.22 -2.75 9.86
C THR A 154 -2.03 -1.46 9.95
N LEU A 155 -2.68 -1.05 8.85
CA LEU A 155 -3.50 0.15 8.78
C LEU A 155 -4.70 0.08 9.74
N LYS A 156 -5.36 -1.07 9.82
CA LYS A 156 -6.49 -1.34 10.73
C LYS A 156 -6.09 -1.28 12.19
N SER A 157 -4.92 -1.82 12.54
CA SER A 157 -4.34 -1.72 13.88
C SER A 157 -4.08 -0.26 14.25
N LEU A 158 -3.42 0.49 13.36
CA LEU A 158 -3.16 1.92 13.55
C LEU A 158 -4.46 2.74 13.64
N GLY A 159 -5.47 2.42 12.83
CA GLY A 159 -6.78 3.08 12.90
C GLY A 159 -7.43 2.93 14.28
N LYS A 160 -7.30 1.77 14.92
CA LYS A 160 -7.76 1.57 16.31
C LYS A 160 -6.92 2.37 17.31
N GLU A 161 -5.60 2.35 17.18
CA GLU A 161 -4.68 3.06 18.09
C GLU A 161 -4.89 4.58 18.06
N TYR A 162 -5.12 5.15 16.88
CA TYR A 162 -5.21 6.60 16.67
C TYR A 162 -6.64 7.12 16.50
N ASP A 163 -7.65 6.26 16.74
CA ASP A 163 -9.07 6.59 16.61
C ASP A 163 -9.42 7.15 15.21
N VAL A 164 -9.01 6.42 14.18
CA VAL A 164 -9.31 6.68 12.77
C VAL A 164 -10.10 5.50 12.22
N LYS A 165 -11.31 5.77 11.73
CA LYS A 165 -12.16 4.74 11.13
C LYS A 165 -11.60 4.29 9.78
N ILE A 166 -11.12 3.06 9.72
CA ILE A 166 -10.67 2.42 8.47
C ILE A 166 -11.88 1.86 7.75
N SER A 167 -11.98 2.17 6.45
CA SER A 167 -13.09 1.74 5.61
C SER A 167 -12.61 0.64 4.66
N ALA A 168 -13.43 -0.40 4.51
CA ALA A 168 -13.26 -1.43 3.50
C ALA A 168 -14.37 -1.29 2.45
N THR A 169 -14.04 -1.62 1.21
CA THR A 169 -15.03 -1.76 0.14
C THR A 169 -15.65 -3.16 0.18
N PRO A 170 -16.92 -3.33 -0.25
CA PRO A 170 -17.47 -4.65 -0.47
C PRO A 170 -16.62 -5.42 -1.49
N GLN A 171 -16.29 -6.68 -1.21
CA GLN A 171 -15.50 -7.48 -2.14
C GLN A 171 -16.34 -7.96 -3.33
N TYR A 172 -15.81 -7.80 -4.54
CA TYR A 172 -16.35 -8.45 -5.72
C TYR A 172 -15.90 -9.92 -5.76
N THR A 173 -16.83 -10.84 -5.98
CA THR A 173 -16.53 -12.28 -6.12
C THR A 173 -16.32 -12.63 -7.60
N PRO A 174 -15.09 -12.94 -8.04
CA PRO A 174 -14.81 -13.21 -9.46
C PRO A 174 -15.44 -14.53 -9.92
N LYS A 175 -16.12 -14.50 -11.08
CA LYS A 175 -16.84 -15.64 -11.67
C LYS A 175 -15.97 -16.46 -12.63
N ASN A 176 -15.10 -15.81 -13.41
CA ASN A 176 -14.35 -16.43 -14.49
C ASN A 176 -12.85 -16.59 -14.16
N PHE A 177 -12.51 -16.74 -12.88
CA PHE A 177 -11.13 -16.78 -12.42
C PHE A 177 -10.61 -18.21 -12.22
N PRO A 178 -9.33 -18.49 -12.51
CA PRO A 178 -8.74 -19.79 -12.23
C PRO A 178 -8.81 -20.11 -10.73
N ALA A 179 -9.30 -21.30 -10.38
CA ALA A 179 -9.57 -21.76 -9.02
C ALA A 179 -8.35 -21.68 -8.06
N ASN A 180 -7.13 -21.60 -8.59
CA ASN A 180 -5.90 -21.46 -7.79
C ASN A 180 -5.68 -20.04 -7.22
N CYS A 181 -6.45 -19.04 -7.66
CA CYS A 181 -6.42 -17.67 -7.14
C CYS A 181 -7.61 -17.33 -6.22
N GLN A 182 -8.75 -18.01 -6.38
CA GLN A 182 -9.95 -17.79 -5.53
C GLN A 182 -9.67 -18.02 -4.04
N ALA A 183 -8.82 -19.01 -3.69
CA ALA A 183 -8.44 -19.28 -2.31
C ALA A 183 -7.57 -18.17 -1.67
N LYS A 184 -7.01 -17.26 -2.48
CA LYS A 184 -6.21 -16.13 -1.99
C LYS A 184 -7.00 -14.84 -1.97
N CYS A 185 -7.93 -14.59 -2.89
CA CYS A 185 -8.69 -13.33 -2.91
C CYS A 185 -9.59 -13.06 -1.68
N ASN A 186 -9.81 -14.04 -0.79
CA ASN A 186 -10.52 -13.88 0.49
C ASN A 186 -9.66 -13.17 1.57
N PHE A 187 -9.08 -12.02 1.26
CA PHE A 187 -8.15 -11.31 2.18
C PHE A 187 -8.84 -10.36 3.19
N LEU A 188 -10.18 -10.32 3.27
CA LEU A 188 -10.91 -9.41 4.17
C LEU A 188 -11.96 -10.10 5.07
N GLU A 189 -11.90 -11.43 5.25
CA GLU A 189 -12.63 -12.11 6.33
C GLU A 189 -11.88 -12.01 7.67
#